data_AF-A0AAW8NGP0-F1
#
_entry.id   AF-A0AAW8NGP0-F1
#
_cell.length_a   1.000
_cell.length_b   1.000
_cell.length_c   1.000
_cell.angle_alpha   90.00
_cell.angle_beta   90.00
_cell.angle_gamma   90.00
#
_symmetry.space_group_name_H-M   'P 1'
#
loop_
_entity.id
_entity.type
_entity.pdbx_description
1 polymer ?
#
loop_
_entity_poly.entity_id
_entity_poly.type
_entity_poly.pdbx_seq_one_letter_code
_entity_poly.pdbx_strand_id
1 'polypeptide(L)'
;MPDTSTTEPTEEKNKGGRPLKFESVAELKQQIETYFNVCDPHTEMRRVETGIKPDGSTNWGTREVMTEQRPYTILGLCRQLKTTRETLLDYESGKYDDRDDSDESGDKFSDAIKEAKARINEQVEERMLSGAAPGAASIFWLKNNAQWKDKSEVDHTTAGKPMQALVEIVRSGDRADSQD
;
A
#
# COMPACT_ATOMS: atom_id res chain seq x y z
N MET A 1 -60.27 -0.13 18.75
CA MET A 1 -59.38 -1.21 18.26
C MET A 1 -58.02 -0.58 18.04
N PRO A 2 -56.95 -1.13 18.63
CA PRO A 2 -55.71 -0.37 18.87
C PRO A 2 -54.76 -0.30 17.66
N ASP A 3 -54.27 0.93 17.48
CA ASP A 3 -52.98 1.40 16.97
C ASP A 3 -52.07 0.47 16.15
N THR A 4 -51.91 0.84 14.88
CA THR A 4 -50.80 0.45 14.00
C THR A 4 -49.50 1.11 14.47
N SER A 5 -48.66 0.34 15.16
CA SER A 5 -47.28 0.71 15.45
C SER A 5 -46.43 0.68 14.18
N THR A 6 -46.30 1.81 13.50
CA THR A 6 -45.25 2.04 12.51
C THR A 6 -43.90 2.08 13.21
N THR A 7 -43.12 1.02 13.09
CA THR A 7 -41.70 1.02 13.51
C THR A 7 -40.88 1.74 12.44
N GLU A 8 -40.42 2.95 12.77
CA GLU A 8 -39.44 3.69 11.98
C GLU A 8 -38.10 2.93 11.91
N PRO A 9 -37.38 2.95 10.78
CA PRO A 9 -36.04 2.38 10.70
C PRO A 9 -35.07 3.23 11.53
N THR A 10 -34.45 2.62 12.53
CA THR A 10 -33.42 3.25 13.36
C THR A 10 -32.18 3.55 12.52
N GLU A 11 -31.91 4.83 12.25
CA GLU A 11 -30.62 5.31 11.75
C GLU A 11 -29.54 5.02 12.81
N GLU A 12 -28.74 3.99 12.59
CA GLU A 12 -27.52 3.76 13.37
C GLU A 12 -26.52 4.89 13.10
N LYS A 13 -26.38 5.75 14.11
CA LYS A 13 -25.47 6.89 14.12
C LYS A 13 -24.02 6.39 14.20
N ASN A 14 -23.37 6.22 13.05
CA ASN A 14 -21.97 5.81 12.97
C ASN A 14 -21.08 6.79 13.75
N LYS A 15 -20.26 6.27 14.67
CA LYS A 15 -19.28 7.04 15.46
C LYS A 15 -18.33 7.74 14.50
N GLY A 16 -18.31 9.08 14.56
CA GLY A 16 -17.70 9.96 13.56
C GLY A 16 -16.35 9.50 13.01
N GLY A 17 -16.29 9.36 11.69
CA GLY A 17 -15.10 9.07 10.90
C GLY A 17 -15.35 9.43 9.43
N ARG A 18 -14.29 9.56 8.63
CA ARG A 18 -14.41 9.75 7.17
C ARG A 18 -15.25 8.59 6.60
N PRO A 19 -16.28 8.87 5.77
CA PRO A 19 -17.08 7.81 5.15
C PRO A 19 -16.21 6.80 4.40
N LEU A 20 -16.57 5.52 4.52
CA LEU A 20 -15.91 4.43 3.82
C LEU A 20 -16.08 4.61 2.31
N LYS A 21 -15.07 4.24 1.52
CA LYS A 21 -15.11 4.42 0.05
C LYS A 21 -15.72 3.24 -0.69
N PHE A 22 -15.67 2.05 -0.09
CA PHE A 22 -16.15 0.79 -0.63
C PHE A 22 -17.20 0.22 0.31
N GLU A 23 -18.22 -0.44 -0.26
CA GLU A 23 -19.33 -1.01 0.52
C GLU A 23 -19.02 -2.44 0.99
N SER A 24 -18.13 -3.15 0.30
CA SER A 24 -17.74 -4.52 0.62
C SER A 24 -16.27 -4.81 0.33
N VAL A 25 -15.75 -5.87 0.93
CA VAL A 25 -14.38 -6.35 0.67
C VAL A 25 -14.26 -6.89 -0.75
N ALA A 26 -15.28 -7.60 -1.26
CA ALA A 26 -15.34 -8.04 -2.65
C ALA A 26 -15.17 -6.88 -3.66
N GLU A 27 -15.86 -5.75 -3.45
CA GLU A 27 -15.73 -4.57 -4.31
C GLU A 27 -14.30 -4.02 -4.28
N LEU A 28 -13.70 -3.91 -3.09
CA LEU A 28 -12.32 -3.47 -2.93
C LEU A 28 -11.36 -4.41 -3.69
N LYS A 29 -11.49 -5.73 -3.51
CA LYS A 29 -10.65 -6.73 -4.20
C LYS A 29 -10.78 -6.63 -5.71
N GLN A 30 -11.99 -6.43 -6.24
CA GLN A 30 -12.20 -6.25 -7.67
C GLN A 30 -11.47 -5.01 -8.22
N GLN A 31 -11.49 -3.89 -7.50
CA GLN A 31 -10.80 -2.66 -7.92
C GLN A 31 -9.28 -2.79 -7.79
N ILE A 32 -8.78 -3.50 -6.77
CA ILE A 32 -7.38 -3.86 -6.63
C ILE A 32 -6.93 -4.73 -7.82
N GLU A 33 -7.71 -5.74 -8.18
CA GLU A 33 -7.36 -6.63 -9.28
C GLU A 33 -7.44 -5.92 -10.64
N THR A 34 -8.39 -5.00 -10.80
CA THR A 34 -8.45 -4.11 -11.97
C THR A 34 -7.16 -3.28 -12.10
N TYR A 35 -6.63 -2.77 -10.99
CA TYR A 35 -5.35 -2.05 -11.01
C TYR A 35 -4.21 -2.93 -11.52
N PHE A 36 -4.08 -4.15 -10.99
CA PHE A 36 -3.00 -5.05 -11.37
C PHE A 36 -3.12 -5.51 -12.82
N ASN A 37 -4.32 -5.87 -13.30
CA ASN A 37 -4.54 -6.24 -14.70
C ASN A 37 -4.14 -5.13 -15.68
N VAL A 38 -4.38 -3.86 -15.32
CA VAL A 38 -3.97 -2.70 -16.13
C VAL A 38 -2.44 -2.48 -16.09
N CYS A 39 -1.77 -2.96 -15.05
CA CYS A 39 -0.32 -2.91 -14.95
C CYS A 39 0.37 -4.11 -15.62
N ASP A 40 -0.26 -5.27 -15.61
CA ASP A 40 0.25 -6.51 -16.18
C ASP A 40 0.22 -6.49 -17.69
N PRO A 41 1.13 -7.21 -18.37
CA PRO A 41 1.04 -7.40 -19.81
C PRO A 41 -0.32 -7.97 -20.18
N HIS A 42 -1.06 -7.18 -20.92
CA HIS A 42 -2.37 -7.54 -21.44
C HIS A 42 -2.47 -7.07 -22.88
N THR A 43 -3.42 -7.65 -23.59
CA THR A 43 -3.63 -7.33 -24.98
C THR A 43 -4.57 -6.14 -25.13
N GLU A 44 -4.15 -5.12 -25.89
CA GLU A 44 -4.96 -3.95 -26.20
C GLU A 44 -4.93 -3.59 -27.69
N MET A 45 -5.99 -2.96 -28.18
CA MET A 45 -6.05 -2.42 -29.54
C MET A 45 -5.40 -1.05 -29.57
N ARG A 46 -4.25 -0.92 -30.23
CA ARG A 46 -3.52 0.35 -30.36
C ARG A 46 -3.53 0.86 -31.79
N ARG A 47 -3.73 2.17 -31.93
CA ARG A 47 -3.56 2.86 -33.21
C ARG A 47 -2.07 2.96 -33.52
N VAL A 48 -1.66 2.38 -34.64
CA VAL A 48 -0.26 2.28 -35.06
C VAL A 48 -0.08 2.74 -36.49
N GLU A 49 1.12 3.22 -36.77
CA GLU A 49 1.52 3.57 -38.13
C GLU A 49 1.67 2.27 -38.93
N THR A 50 0.89 2.17 -40.01
CA THR A 50 0.85 0.99 -40.91
C THR A 50 1.60 1.26 -42.22
N GLY A 51 2.07 2.50 -42.43
CA GLY A 51 2.86 2.90 -43.58
C GLY A 51 2.63 4.37 -43.94
N ILE A 52 3.18 4.80 -45.06
CA ILE A 52 2.97 6.13 -45.63
C ILE A 52 2.13 5.99 -46.90
N LYS A 53 1.11 6.84 -47.02
CA LYS A 53 0.25 6.90 -48.22
C LYS A 53 1.00 7.58 -49.38
N PRO A 54 0.54 7.42 -50.63
CA PRO A 54 1.14 8.11 -51.78
C PRO A 54 1.18 9.64 -51.68
N ASP A 55 0.31 10.23 -50.84
CA ASP A 55 0.25 11.67 -50.56
C ASP A 55 1.25 12.14 -49.48
N GLY A 56 2.09 11.25 -48.95
CA GLY A 56 3.06 11.54 -47.90
C GLY A 56 2.50 11.52 -46.48
N SER A 57 1.19 11.29 -46.29
CA SER A 57 0.58 11.19 -44.96
C SER A 57 0.71 9.80 -44.34
N THR A 58 0.78 9.71 -43.01
CA THR A 58 0.82 8.44 -42.28
C THR A 58 -0.51 7.69 -42.41
N ASN A 59 -0.44 6.43 -42.81
CA ASN A 59 -1.55 5.50 -42.72
C ASN A 59 -1.61 4.94 -41.29
N TRP A 60 -2.78 5.06 -40.66
CA TRP A 60 -3.01 4.56 -39.32
C TRP A 60 -3.91 3.33 -39.38
N GLY A 61 -3.46 2.23 -38.79
CA GLY A 61 -4.24 1.03 -38.59
C GLY A 61 -4.43 0.76 -37.11
N THR A 62 -5.43 -0.04 -36.78
CA THR A 62 -5.58 -0.59 -35.43
C THR A 62 -5.00 -2.00 -35.44
N ARG A 63 -4.06 -2.27 -34.53
CA ARG A 63 -3.57 -3.64 -34.33
C ARG A 63 -3.69 -4.01 -32.86
N GLU A 64 -3.84 -5.30 -32.65
CA GLU A 64 -3.72 -5.92 -31.35
C GLU A 64 -2.24 -5.92 -30.94
N VAL A 65 -1.92 -5.32 -29.79
CA VAL A 65 -0.57 -5.28 -29.22
C VAL A 65 -0.59 -5.83 -27.80
N MET A 66 0.48 -6.52 -27.43
CA MET A 66 0.76 -6.84 -26.02
C MET A 66 1.35 -5.59 -25.35
N THR A 67 0.79 -5.17 -24.21
CA THR A 67 1.32 -4.08 -23.42
C THR A 67 2.56 -4.52 -22.64
N GLU A 68 3.41 -3.55 -22.27
CA GLU A 68 4.58 -3.81 -21.42
C GLU A 68 4.19 -3.87 -19.95
N GLN A 69 4.94 -4.64 -19.15
CA GLN A 69 4.76 -4.68 -17.70
C GLN A 69 5.04 -3.30 -17.09
N ARG A 70 4.00 -2.70 -16.52
CA ARG A 70 4.12 -1.47 -15.75
C ARG A 70 4.51 -1.77 -14.31
N PRO A 71 5.32 -0.91 -13.67
CA PRO A 71 5.58 -1.01 -12.24
C PRO A 71 4.29 -0.85 -11.43
N TYR A 72 4.09 -1.71 -10.45
CA TYR A 72 3.08 -1.53 -9.42
C TYR A 72 3.56 -0.49 -8.42
N THR A 73 2.64 0.34 -7.94
CA THR A 73 2.94 1.39 -6.98
C THR A 73 1.76 1.60 -6.04
N ILE A 74 2.05 1.92 -4.78
CA ILE A 74 1.02 2.25 -3.79
C ILE A 74 0.17 3.45 -4.26
N LEU A 75 0.79 4.46 -4.88
CA LEU A 75 0.07 5.64 -5.39
C LEU A 75 -0.76 5.33 -6.64
N GLY A 76 -0.29 4.42 -7.51
CA GLY A 76 -1.07 3.92 -8.63
C GLY A 76 -2.32 3.21 -8.16
N LEU A 77 -2.17 2.34 -7.16
CA LEU A 77 -3.30 1.67 -6.51
C LEU A 77 -4.27 2.69 -5.88
N CYS A 78 -3.77 3.64 -5.09
CA CYS A 78 -4.62 4.69 -4.50
C CYS A 78 -5.41 5.46 -5.57
N ARG A 79 -4.78 5.75 -6.71
CA ARG A 79 -5.42 6.43 -7.84
C ARG A 79 -6.54 5.59 -8.46
N GLN A 80 -6.30 4.30 -8.68
CA GLN A 80 -7.34 3.38 -9.18
C GLN A 80 -8.52 3.33 -8.21
N LEU A 81 -8.24 3.19 -6.92
CA LEU A 81 -9.23 3.16 -5.83
C LEU A 81 -9.89 4.53 -5.57
N LYS A 82 -9.49 5.60 -6.28
CA LYS A 82 -9.96 6.99 -6.07
C LYS A 82 -9.89 7.41 -4.59
N THR A 83 -8.77 7.08 -3.95
CA THR A 83 -8.53 7.31 -2.52
C THR A 83 -7.12 7.86 -2.29
N THR A 84 -6.75 8.06 -1.02
CA THR A 84 -5.43 8.55 -0.62
C THR A 84 -4.65 7.48 0.15
N ARG A 85 -3.33 7.67 0.31
CA ARG A 85 -2.47 6.74 1.04
C ARG A 85 -2.91 6.60 2.50
N GLU A 86 -3.34 7.70 3.12
CA GLU A 86 -3.83 7.72 4.51
C GLU A 86 -5.05 6.80 4.67
N THR A 87 -5.98 6.83 3.72
CA THR A 87 -7.13 5.95 3.74
C THR A 87 -6.75 4.49 3.48
N LEU A 88 -5.76 4.23 2.63
CA LEU A 88 -5.24 2.88 2.44
C LEU A 88 -4.60 2.32 3.72
N LEU A 89 -3.88 3.15 4.49
CA LEU A 89 -3.32 2.78 5.79
C LEU A 89 -4.41 2.54 6.84
N ASP A 90 -5.49 3.33 6.84
CA ASP A 90 -6.65 3.09 7.71
C ASP A 90 -7.24 1.69 7.46
N TYR A 91 -7.45 1.29 6.21
CA TYR A 91 -7.90 -0.07 5.86
C TYR A 91 -6.88 -1.13 6.32
N GLU A 92 -5.59 -0.94 6.01
CA GLU A 92 -4.51 -1.87 6.41
C GLU A 92 -4.42 -2.10 7.93
N SER A 93 -4.76 -1.09 8.73
CA SER A 93 -4.69 -1.15 10.19
C SER A 93 -5.75 -2.04 10.85
N GLY A 94 -6.78 -2.47 10.10
CA GLY A 94 -7.92 -3.21 10.64
C GLY A 94 -9.01 -2.33 11.25
N LYS A 95 -8.92 -1.00 11.12
CA LYS A 95 -9.93 -0.04 11.59
C LYS A 95 -11.36 -0.33 11.11
N TYR A 96 -11.51 -1.07 10.03
CA TYR A 96 -12.79 -1.39 9.41
C TYR A 96 -13.09 -2.89 9.37
N ASP A 97 -12.31 -3.73 10.05
CA ASP A 97 -12.45 -5.19 9.99
C ASP A 97 -13.56 -5.76 10.89
N ASP A 98 -14.02 -5.01 11.89
CA ASP A 98 -15.05 -5.45 12.85
C ASP A 98 -16.48 -5.10 12.38
N ARG A 99 -16.65 -4.69 11.12
CA ARG A 99 -17.95 -4.34 10.58
C ARG A 99 -18.71 -5.60 10.15
N ASP A 100 -20.03 -5.55 10.29
CA ASP A 100 -20.97 -6.59 9.82
C ASP A 100 -21.21 -6.44 8.29
N ASP A 101 -20.12 -6.34 7.54
CA ASP A 101 -20.06 -6.27 6.08
C ASP A 101 -19.21 -7.40 5.48
N SER A 102 -18.97 -8.45 6.28
CA SER A 102 -18.44 -9.72 5.80
C SER A 102 -19.42 -10.27 4.77
N ASP A 103 -19.00 -10.24 3.50
CA ASP A 103 -19.60 -11.09 2.49
C ASP A 103 -19.43 -12.57 2.89
N GLU A 104 -20.02 -13.48 2.13
CA GLU A 104 -19.94 -14.93 2.39
C GLU A 104 -18.50 -15.46 2.50
N SER A 105 -17.49 -14.70 2.03
CA SER A 105 -16.08 -15.10 2.10
C SER A 105 -15.46 -14.93 3.49
N GLY A 106 -16.00 -14.05 4.34
CA GLY A 106 -15.39 -13.71 5.63
C GLY A 106 -14.07 -12.93 5.52
N ASP A 107 -13.75 -12.41 4.33
CA ASP A 107 -12.55 -11.61 4.10
C ASP A 107 -12.63 -10.24 4.79
N LYS A 108 -11.47 -9.71 5.16
CA LYS A 108 -11.33 -8.40 5.82
C LYS A 108 -10.71 -7.36 4.90
N PHE A 109 -11.07 -6.10 5.10
CA PHE A 109 -10.47 -4.99 4.37
C PHE A 109 -8.95 -4.93 4.60
N SER A 110 -8.49 -5.16 5.82
CA SER A 110 -7.05 -5.12 6.11
C SER A 110 -6.28 -6.20 5.36
N ASP A 111 -6.84 -7.39 5.22
CA ASP A 111 -6.20 -8.51 4.54
C ASP A 111 -6.09 -8.25 3.04
N ALA A 112 -7.16 -7.72 2.41
CA ALA A 112 -7.12 -7.30 1.01
C ALA A 112 -6.02 -6.24 0.73
N ILE A 113 -5.85 -5.27 1.63
CA ILE A 113 -4.79 -4.25 1.47
C ILE A 113 -3.39 -4.82 1.73
N LYS A 114 -3.22 -5.69 2.73
CA LYS A 114 -1.94 -6.34 3.02
C LYS A 114 -1.50 -7.22 1.84
N GLU A 115 -2.43 -7.98 1.26
CA GLU A 115 -2.19 -8.81 0.08
C GLU A 115 -1.77 -7.95 -1.12
N ALA A 116 -2.50 -6.86 -1.40
CA ALA A 116 -2.13 -5.93 -2.47
C ALA A 116 -0.73 -5.32 -2.27
N LYS A 117 -0.39 -4.93 -1.03
CA LYS A 117 0.96 -4.42 -0.71
C LYS A 117 2.02 -5.51 -0.83
N ALA A 118 1.73 -6.75 -0.45
CA ALA A 118 2.64 -7.88 -0.63
C ALA A 118 2.98 -8.09 -2.12
N ARG A 119 1.97 -8.09 -3.01
CA ARG A 119 2.19 -8.18 -4.47
C ARG A 119 3.00 -7.01 -5.04
N ILE A 120 2.82 -5.79 -4.52
CA ILE A 120 3.67 -4.64 -4.89
C ILE A 120 5.12 -4.88 -4.43
N ASN A 121 5.32 -5.35 -3.20
CA ASN A 121 6.65 -5.60 -2.64
C ASN A 121 7.38 -6.69 -3.44
N GLU A 122 6.70 -7.79 -3.75
CA GLU A 122 7.20 -8.89 -4.59
C GLU A 122 7.67 -8.36 -5.94
N GLN A 123 6.87 -7.56 -6.66
CA GLN A 123 7.28 -7.03 -7.96
C GLN A 123 8.52 -6.12 -7.85
N VAL A 124 8.65 -5.34 -6.77
CA VAL A 124 9.86 -4.53 -6.55
C VAL A 124 11.08 -5.43 -6.32
N GLU A 125 10.93 -6.52 -5.56
CA GLU A 125 11.97 -7.52 -5.36
C GLU A 125 12.34 -8.23 -6.67
N GLU A 126 11.37 -8.70 -7.45
CA GLU A 126 11.61 -9.35 -8.74
C GLU A 126 12.31 -8.42 -9.73
N ARG A 127 11.89 -7.15 -9.81
CA ARG A 127 12.53 -6.15 -10.68
C ARG A 127 13.95 -5.83 -10.23
N MET A 128 14.21 -5.87 -8.93
CA MET A 128 15.55 -5.73 -8.37
C MET A 128 16.43 -6.93 -8.77
N LEU A 129 15.93 -8.16 -8.57
CA LEU A 129 16.67 -9.40 -8.83
C LEU A 129 16.90 -9.66 -10.33
N SER A 130 15.95 -9.29 -11.18
CA SER A 130 16.06 -9.41 -12.65
C SER A 130 16.91 -8.31 -13.29
N GLY A 131 17.26 -7.25 -12.55
CA GLY A 131 17.94 -6.07 -13.09
C GLY A 131 17.04 -5.12 -13.88
N ALA A 132 15.72 -5.35 -13.91
CA ALA A 132 14.73 -4.48 -14.53
C ALA A 132 14.50 -3.15 -13.78
N ALA A 133 15.10 -2.99 -12.59
CA ALA A 133 15.17 -1.75 -11.83
C ALA A 133 16.56 -1.60 -11.17
N PRO A 134 17.06 -0.36 -10.98
CA PRO A 134 18.30 -0.15 -10.24
C PRO A 134 18.20 -0.68 -8.80
N GLY A 135 19.19 -1.46 -8.38
CA GLY A 135 19.22 -2.07 -7.05
C GLY A 135 19.10 -1.06 -5.91
N ALA A 136 19.83 0.06 -5.98
CA ALA A 136 19.80 1.11 -4.96
C ALA A 136 18.40 1.75 -4.79
N ALA A 137 17.69 1.98 -5.90
CA ALA A 137 16.33 2.54 -5.87
C ALA A 137 15.34 1.54 -5.25
N SER A 138 15.47 0.26 -5.61
CA SER A 138 14.63 -0.83 -5.07
C SER A 138 14.86 -1.03 -3.57
N ILE A 139 16.12 -1.05 -3.12
CA ILE A 139 16.49 -1.14 -1.70
C ILE A 139 15.93 0.05 -0.91
N PHE A 140 16.08 1.28 -1.43
CA PHE A 140 15.50 2.47 -0.80
C PHE A 140 13.97 2.34 -0.67
N TRP A 141 13.31 1.86 -1.73
CA TRP A 141 11.86 1.68 -1.73
C TRP A 141 11.41 0.63 -0.70
N LEU A 142 12.07 -0.53 -0.66
CA LEU A 142 11.75 -1.66 0.22
C LEU A 142 11.95 -1.30 1.70
N LYS A 143 13.01 -0.54 2.03
CA LYS A 143 13.20 -0.03 3.40
C LYS A 143 12.07 0.89 3.87
N ASN A 144 11.60 1.77 2.98
CA ASN A 144 10.58 2.76 3.32
C ASN A 144 9.14 2.22 3.28
N ASN A 145 8.86 1.17 2.50
CA ASN A 145 7.49 0.72 2.23
C ASN A 145 7.22 -0.76 2.57
N ALA A 146 8.26 -1.59 2.67
CA ALA A 146 8.17 -3.04 2.95
C ALA A 146 8.87 -3.44 4.27
N GLN A 147 9.19 -2.47 5.13
CA GLN A 147 9.84 -2.65 6.43
C GLN A 147 11.18 -3.43 6.39
N TRP A 148 11.87 -3.45 5.25
CA TRP A 148 13.21 -4.04 5.17
C TRP A 148 14.19 -3.25 6.05
N LYS A 149 15.10 -3.97 6.71
CA LYS A 149 16.13 -3.37 7.57
C LYS A 149 17.48 -3.95 7.18
N ASP A 150 18.50 -3.08 7.15
CA ASP A 150 19.87 -3.56 7.05
C ASP A 150 20.21 -4.35 8.31
N LYS A 151 20.80 -5.53 8.13
CA LYS A 151 21.38 -6.30 9.22
C LYS A 151 22.88 -6.01 9.26
N SER A 152 23.38 -5.57 10.41
CA SER A 152 24.82 -5.46 10.68
C SER A 152 25.22 -6.44 11.77
N GLU A 153 26.43 -6.98 11.63
CA GLU A 153 27.09 -7.81 12.62
C GLU A 153 28.41 -7.12 12.98
N VAL A 154 28.59 -6.81 14.27
CA VAL A 154 29.76 -6.09 14.78
C VAL A 154 30.41 -6.93 15.86
N ASP A 155 31.63 -7.41 15.60
CA ASP A 155 32.45 -8.09 16.60
C ASP A 155 33.29 -7.05 17.36
N HIS A 156 32.92 -6.80 18.61
CA HIS A 156 33.68 -5.94 19.51
C HIS A 156 34.80 -6.75 20.18
N THR A 157 35.94 -6.87 19.51
CA THR A 157 37.15 -7.39 20.15
C THR A 157 37.92 -6.24 20.80
N THR A 158 38.27 -6.39 22.07
CA THR A 158 39.02 -5.36 22.80
C THR A 158 40.53 -5.54 22.74
N ALA A 159 41.03 -6.49 21.94
CA ALA A 159 42.44 -6.89 21.93
C ALA A 159 43.00 -7.10 23.36
N GLY A 160 42.20 -7.71 24.24
CA GLY A 160 42.55 -7.96 25.64
C GLY A 160 42.37 -6.77 26.61
N LYS A 161 41.86 -5.63 26.14
CA LYS A 161 41.56 -4.47 26.99
C LYS A 161 40.17 -4.59 27.63
N PRO A 162 39.93 -4.05 28.83
CA PRO A 162 38.57 -4.00 29.37
C PRO A 162 37.68 -3.08 28.53
N MET A 163 36.45 -3.49 28.21
CA MET A 163 35.45 -2.60 27.62
C MET A 163 35.13 -1.48 28.61
N GLN A 164 35.40 -0.23 28.23
CA GLN A 164 35.01 0.92 29.05
C GLN A 164 33.51 1.18 28.84
N ALA A 165 32.69 0.78 29.81
CA ALA A 165 31.32 1.26 29.90
C ALA A 165 31.34 2.71 30.40
N LEU A 166 30.99 3.67 29.56
CA LEU A 166 30.65 5.02 30.00
C LEU A 166 29.28 4.96 30.69
N VAL A 167 29.28 4.90 32.02
CA VAL A 167 28.06 5.10 32.81
C VAL A 167 27.98 6.60 33.13
N GLU A 168 27.17 7.33 32.36
CA GLU A 168 26.84 8.71 32.69
C GLU A 168 25.72 8.70 33.75
N ILE A 169 26.11 8.72 35.04
CA ILE A 169 25.14 8.88 36.14
C ILE A 169 24.77 10.36 36.22
N VAL A 170 23.69 10.76 35.53
CA VAL A 170 23.06 12.06 35.76
C VAL A 170 22.40 12.03 37.14
N ARG A 171 23.08 12.53 38.17
CA ARG A 171 22.45 12.82 39.47
C ARG A 171 21.62 14.10 39.31
N SER A 172 20.31 13.94 39.13
CA SER A 172 19.35 15.04 39.34
C SER A 172 19.14 15.21 40.84
N GLY A 173 19.56 16.33 41.42
CA GLY A 173 19.20 16.66 42.80
C GLY A 173 20.15 17.57 43.56
N ASP A 174 20.45 18.77 43.05
CA ASP A 174 20.77 19.91 43.93
C ASP A 174 19.56 20.86 43.89
N ARG A 175 18.53 20.56 44.69
CA ARG A 175 17.63 21.59 45.20
C ARG A 175 18.21 22.03 46.53
N ALA A 176 18.84 23.20 46.54
CA ALA A 176 19.10 23.91 47.78
C ALA A 176 17.75 24.37 48.35
N ASP A 177 17.22 23.61 49.30
CA ASP A 177 16.26 24.14 50.26
C ASP A 177 17.01 25.12 51.16
N SER A 178 16.92 26.42 50.87
CA SER A 178 17.25 27.47 51.83
C SER A 178 16.02 27.71 52.70
N GLN A 179 16.07 27.25 53.96
CA GLN A 179 15.24 27.74 55.06
C GLN A 179 15.82 29.06 55.56
N ASP A 180 15.04 30.14 55.52
CA ASP A 180 14.59 30.97 56.66
C ASP A 180 13.74 32.15 56.15
#